data_AF-A0A5N8X2K2-F1
#
_entry.id   AF-A0A5N8X2K2-F1
#
_cell.length_a   1.000
_cell.length_b   1.000
_cell.length_c   1.000
_cell.angle_alpha   90.00
_cell.angle_beta   90.00
_cell.angle_gamma   90.00
#
_symmetry.space_group_name_H-M   'P 1'
#
loop_
_entity.id
_entity.type
_entity.pdbx_description
1 polymer ?
#
loop_
_entity_poly.entity_id
_entity_poly.type
_entity_poly.pdbx_seq_one_letter_code
_entity_poly.pdbx_strand_id
1 'polypeptide(L)'
;MTVALMWEARAVAGRGEELLAWARAQELPSSPLRRETFRAPEDRVLVITWWDAPYDAELPELPEPGGELVMRAVHRWRFESLGQSHQKPLGPSEGP
;
A
#
# COMPACT_ATOMS: atom_id res chain seq x y z
N MET A 1 0.24 5.46 -17.88
CA MET A 1 -0.47 6.14 -16.76
C MET A 1 -0.10 5.39 -15.49
N THR A 2 -0.09 6.01 -14.32
CA THR A 2 0.34 5.29 -13.11
C THR A 2 -0.86 4.92 -12.25
N VAL A 3 -1.05 3.62 -12.03
CA VAL A 3 -2.09 3.09 -11.14
C VAL A 3 -1.46 2.71 -9.81
N ALA A 4 -2.06 3.15 -8.71
CA ALA A 4 -1.73 2.68 -7.37
C ALA A 4 -2.75 1.62 -6.93
N LEU A 5 -2.28 0.43 -6.59
CA LEU A 5 -3.09 -0.63 -5.96
C LEU A 5 -2.81 -0.64 -4.48
N MET A 6 -3.86 -0.46 -3.70
CA MET A 6 -3.83 -0.49 -2.26
C MET A 6 -4.40 -1.81 -1.76
N TRP A 7 -3.67 -2.47 -0.87
CA TRP A 7 -4.07 -3.66 -0.13
C TRP A 7 -3.99 -3.35 1.36
N GLU A 8 -5.07 -3.56 2.12
CA GLU A 8 -5.11 -3.38 3.58
C GLU A 8 -5.64 -4.66 4.25
N ALA A 9 -4.96 -5.10 5.29
CA ALA A 9 -5.45 -6.16 6.16
C ALA A 9 -5.31 -5.77 7.63
N ARG A 10 -6.21 -6.32 8.44
CA ARG A 10 -6.16 -6.25 9.90
C ARG A 10 -5.88 -7.64 10.45
N ALA A 11 -4.78 -7.78 11.18
CA ALA A 11 -4.43 -9.06 11.78
C ALA A 11 -5.37 -9.41 12.94
N VAL A 12 -5.35 -10.67 13.35
CA VAL A 12 -5.80 -11.04 14.70
C VAL A 12 -4.99 -10.25 15.74
N ALA A 13 -5.66 -9.85 16.82
CA ALA A 13 -5.07 -8.97 17.83
C ALA A 13 -3.72 -9.52 18.34
N GLY A 14 -2.69 -8.67 18.30
CA GLY A 14 -1.32 -9.02 18.68
C GLY A 14 -0.49 -9.70 17.60
N ARG A 15 -1.07 -10.01 16.41
CA ARG A 15 -0.36 -10.63 15.28
C ARG A 15 0.05 -9.63 14.19
N GLY A 16 0.05 -8.33 14.46
CA GLY A 16 0.40 -7.31 13.47
C GLY A 16 1.80 -7.48 12.86
N GLU A 17 2.79 -7.84 13.67
CA GLU A 17 4.17 -8.08 13.17
C GLU A 17 4.26 -9.35 12.31
N GLU A 18 3.47 -10.38 12.62
CA GLU A 18 3.41 -11.59 11.79
C GLU A 18 2.74 -11.30 10.44
N LEU A 19 1.65 -10.51 10.44
CA LEU A 19 1.02 -10.04 9.21
C LEU A 19 1.98 -9.17 8.39
N LEU A 20 2.78 -8.32 9.02
CA LEU A 20 3.78 -7.50 8.34
C LEU A 20 4.88 -8.37 7.69
N ALA A 21 5.40 -9.35 8.43
CA ALA A 21 6.38 -10.30 7.92
C ALA A 21 5.81 -11.10 6.74
N TRP A 22 4.58 -11.61 6.89
CA TRP A 22 3.86 -12.29 5.83
C TRP A 22 3.71 -11.41 4.58
N ALA A 23 3.26 -10.15 4.75
CA ALA A 23 3.04 -9.24 3.64
C ALA A 23 4.33 -8.90 2.90
N ARG A 24 5.46 -8.75 3.60
CA ARG A 24 6.78 -8.51 3.00
C ARG A 24 7.32 -9.72 2.25
N ALA A 25 6.99 -10.93 2.70
CA ALA A 25 7.41 -12.17 2.05
C ALA A 25 6.65 -12.46 0.74
N GLN A 26 5.54 -11.77 0.47
CA GLN A 26 4.77 -11.98 -0.77
C GLN A 26 5.54 -11.43 -1.98
N GLU A 27 5.96 -12.33 -2.86
CA GLU A 27 6.51 -12.01 -4.18
C GLU A 27 5.37 -11.77 -5.17
N LEU A 28 5.56 -10.79 -6.06
CA LEU A 28 4.62 -10.51 -7.14
C LEU A 28 5.21 -11.07 -8.45
N PRO A 29 4.40 -11.66 -9.34
CA PRO A 29 4.86 -12.22 -10.62
C PRO A 29 5.48 -11.18 -11.57
N SER A 30 5.27 -9.89 -11.31
CA SER A 30 6.02 -8.80 -11.94
C SER A 30 6.32 -7.70 -10.93
N SER A 31 7.35 -6.90 -11.22
CA SER A 31 7.81 -5.84 -10.31
C SER A 31 7.02 -4.55 -10.54
N PRO A 32 6.43 -3.95 -9.50
CA PRO A 32 5.87 -2.61 -9.60
C PRO A 32 6.98 -1.56 -9.72
N LEU A 33 6.64 -0.36 -10.20
CA LEU A 33 7.52 0.82 -10.18
C LEU A 33 7.99 1.14 -8.76
N ARG A 34 7.09 0.91 -7.79
CA ARG A 34 7.31 1.17 -6.38
C ARG A 34 6.42 0.26 -5.56
N ARG A 35 6.94 -0.20 -4.43
CA ARG A 35 6.17 -0.90 -3.38
C ARG A 35 6.49 -0.25 -2.05
N GLU A 36 5.46 0.19 -1.35
CA GLU A 36 5.59 0.75 0.00
C GLU A 36 4.72 -0.05 0.97
N THR A 37 5.18 -0.19 2.20
CA THR A 37 4.50 -0.96 3.24
C THR A 37 4.44 -0.14 4.53
N PHE A 38 3.25 -0.04 5.08
CA PHE A 38 2.94 0.74 6.27
C PHE A 38 2.31 -0.14 7.33
N ARG A 39 2.45 0.29 8.59
CA ARG A 39 1.68 -0.22 9.72
C ARG A 39 0.83 0.89 10.30
N ALA A 40 -0.29 0.50 10.88
CA ALA A 40 -1.20 1.41 11.59
C ALA A 40 -1.67 0.75 12.90
N PRO A 41 -2.29 1.51 13.82
CA PRO A 41 -2.90 0.95 15.03
C PRO A 41 -3.86 -0.21 14.72
N GLU A 42 -4.15 -1.01 15.75
CA GLU A 42 -5.02 -2.20 15.67
C GLU A 42 -4.49 -3.27 14.71
N ASP A 43 -3.18 -3.53 14.73
CA ASP A 43 -2.54 -4.59 13.96
C ASP A 43 -2.82 -4.52 12.44
N ARG A 44 -2.89 -3.30 11.91
CA ARG A 44 -3.15 -3.05 10.49
C ARG A 44 -1.86 -2.99 9.69
N VAL A 45 -1.88 -3.63 8.53
CA VAL A 45 -0.82 -3.57 7.51
C VAL A 45 -1.44 -3.07 6.20
N LEU A 46 -0.76 -2.11 5.59
CA LEU A 46 -1.12 -1.50 4.32
C LEU A 46 0.05 -1.68 3.35
N VAL A 47 -0.23 -2.18 2.15
CA VAL A 47 0.73 -2.25 1.06
C VAL A 47 0.18 -1.46 -0.11
N ILE A 48 0.99 -0.57 -0.66
CA ILE A 48 0.65 0.13 -1.90
C ILE A 48 1.70 -0.22 -2.95
N THR A 49 1.24 -0.58 -4.15
CA THR A 49 2.09 -0.82 -5.32
C THR A 49 1.72 0.15 -6.44
N TRP A 50 2.71 0.68 -7.16
CA TRP A 50 2.51 1.58 -8.30
C TRP A 50 2.94 0.92 -9.59
N TRP A 51 2.14 1.03 -10.63
CA TRP A 51 2.34 0.36 -11.92
C TRP A 51 2.19 1.35 -13.07
N ASP A 52 3.09 1.31 -14.05
CA ASP A 52 2.86 2.00 -15.33
C ASP A 52 1.97 1.11 -16.20
N ALA A 53 0.67 1.31 -16.11
CA ALA A 53 -0.33 0.50 -16.80
C ALA A 53 -1.66 1.26 -16.90
N PRO A 54 -2.56 0.89 -17.83
CA PRO A 54 -3.93 1.38 -17.81
C PRO A 54 -4.70 1.08 -16.51
N TYR A 55 -5.70 1.91 -16.16
CA TYR A 55 -6.45 1.78 -14.92
C TYR A 55 -7.13 0.41 -14.76
N ASP A 56 -7.67 -0.10 -15.85
CA ASP A 56 -8.40 -1.37 -15.99
C ASP A 56 -7.48 -2.57 -16.30
N ALA A 57 -6.16 -2.39 -16.37
CA ALA A 57 -5.23 -3.48 -16.60
C ALA A 57 -5.29 -4.54 -15.49
N GLU A 58 -5.21 -5.81 -15.87
CA GLU A 58 -4.99 -6.89 -14.91
C GLU A 58 -3.57 -6.79 -14.34
N LEU A 59 -3.48 -6.51 -13.04
CA LEU A 59 -2.22 -6.25 -12.35
C LEU A 59 -2.07 -7.21 -11.18
N PRO A 60 -0.84 -7.62 -10.84
CA PRO A 60 -0.61 -8.48 -9.69
C PRO A 60 -1.00 -7.83 -8.37
N GLU A 61 -1.66 -8.60 -7.50
CA GLU A 61 -2.06 -8.17 -6.17
C GLU A 61 -1.52 -9.12 -5.11
N LEU A 62 -1.41 -8.62 -3.87
CA LEU A 62 -1.11 -9.50 -2.74
C LEU A 62 -2.29 -10.47 -2.52
N PRO A 63 -1.99 -11.76 -2.24
CA PRO A 63 -3.03 -12.74 -1.94
C PRO A 63 -3.78 -12.39 -0.65
N GLU A 64 -4.82 -13.17 -0.35
CA GLU A 64 -5.44 -13.13 0.97
C GLU A 64 -4.60 -13.93 1.97
N PRO A 65 -4.31 -13.40 3.17
CA PRO A 65 -3.66 -14.17 4.21
C PRO A 65 -4.58 -15.28 4.71
N GLY A 66 -4.01 -16.35 5.26
CA GLY A 66 -4.80 -17.40 5.89
C GLY A 66 -5.71 -16.85 6.99
N GLY A 67 -6.93 -17.39 7.11
CA GLY A 67 -7.96 -16.87 8.02
C GLY A 67 -7.58 -16.85 9.51
N GLU A 68 -6.54 -17.57 9.91
CA GLU A 68 -6.01 -17.49 11.28
C GLU A 68 -5.17 -16.22 11.53
N LEU A 69 -4.62 -15.62 10.47
CA LEU A 69 -3.75 -14.46 10.57
C LEU A 69 -4.53 -13.14 10.55
N VAL A 70 -5.70 -13.10 9.90
CA VAL A 70 -6.51 -11.90 9.72
C VAL A 70 -7.92 -12.04 10.28
N MET A 71 -8.46 -10.96 10.86
CA MET A 71 -9.83 -10.95 11.42
C MET A 71 -10.91 -10.78 10.35
N ARG A 72 -10.56 -10.23 9.19
CA ARG A 72 -11.48 -9.88 8.10
C ARG A 72 -10.81 -10.05 6.75
N ALA A 73 -11.63 -10.15 5.71
CA ALA A 73 -11.17 -10.07 4.33
C ALA A 73 -10.39 -8.76 4.10
N VAL A 74 -9.41 -8.82 3.20
CA VAL A 74 -8.55 -7.68 2.88
C VAL A 74 -9.30 -6.65 2.03
N HIS A 75 -9.02 -5.38 2.24
CA HIS A 75 -9.54 -4.32 1.40
C HIS A 75 -8.60 -4.06 0.22
N ARG A 76 -9.18 -3.86 -0.97
CA ARG A 76 -8.47 -3.60 -2.22
C ARG A 76 -9.06 -2.39 -2.91
N TRP A 77 -8.23 -1.39 -3.20
CA TRP A 77 -8.66 -0.20 -3.95
C TRP A 77 -7.64 0.16 -5.01
N ARG A 78 -8.13 0.72 -6.13
CA ARG A 78 -7.32 1.21 -7.25
C ARG A 78 -7.44 2.72 -7.32
N PHE A 79 -6.32 3.39 -7.54
CA PHE A 79 -6.25 4.85 -7.66
C PHE A 79 -5.44 5.24 -8.88
N GLU A 80 -5.85 6.30 -9.57
CA GLU A 80 -4.97 7.01 -10.49
C GLU A 80 -3.97 7.84 -9.70
N SER A 81 -2.68 7.69 -10.00
CA SER A 81 -1.64 8.52 -9.41
C SER A 81 -1.45 9.80 -10.23
N LEU A 82 -1.68 10.95 -9.59
CA LEU A 82 -1.50 12.29 -10.18
C LEU A 82 -0.06 12.82 -10.05
N GLY A 83 0.90 11.94 -9.72
CA GLY A 83 2.28 12.33 -9.42
C GLY A 83 2.45 12.93 -8.02
N GLN A 84 3.66 13.43 -7.76
CA GLN A 84 3.99 14.08 -6.50
C GLN A 84 3.63 15.57 -6.57
N SER A 85 2.91 16.06 -5.56
CA SER A 85 2.67 17.49 -5.41
C SER A 85 4.00 18.20 -5.14
N HIS A 86 4.33 19.19 -5.96
CA HIS A 86 5.47 20.06 -5.70
C HIS A 86 4.99 21.22 -4.82
N GLN A 87 5.46 21.28 -3.57
CA GLN A 87 5.25 22.45 -2.74
C GLN A 87 6.41 23.42 -2.98
N LYS A 88 6.11 24.63 -3.47
CA LYS A 88 7.12 25.70 -3.54
C LYS A 88 7.55 26.03 -2.11
N PRO A 89 8.86 26.09 -1.80
CA PRO A 89 9.32 26.50 -0.48
C PRO A 89 8.74 27.88 -0.14
N LEU A 90 8.20 28.04 1.07
CA LEU A 90 7.88 29.38 1.56
C LEU A 90 9.21 30.14 1.63
N GLY A 91 9.34 31.21 0.84
CA GLY A 91 10.47 32.12 0.96
C GLY A 91 10.55 32.71 2.37
N PRO A 92 11.72 33.20 2.81
CA PRO A 92 11.82 33.83 4.12
C PRO A 92 10.78 34.95 4.20
N SER A 93 9.99 34.94 5.28
CA SER A 93 9.10 36.04 5.62
C SER A 93 9.97 37.28 5.78
N GLU A 94 9.90 38.21 4.82
CA GLU A 94 10.43 39.56 5.07
C GLU A 94 9.57 40.15 6.19
N GLY A 95 10.16 40.17 7.39
CA GLY A 95 9.60 40.81 8.57
C GLY A 95 9.55 42.33 8.39
N PRO A 96 8.77 43.01 9.24
CA PRO A 96 8.23 44.36 8.99
C PRO A 96 9.28 45.46 8.89
#